data_AF-A0A939KUY6-F1
#
_entry.id   AF-A0A939KUY6-F1
#
_cell.length_a   1.000
_cell.length_b   1.000
_cell.length_c   1.000
_cell.angle_alpha   90.00
_cell.angle_beta   90.00
_cell.angle_gamma   90.00
#
_symmetry.space_group_name_H-M   'P 1'
#
loop_
_entity.id
_entity.type
_entity.pdbx_description
1 polymer ?
#
loop_
_entity_poly.entity_id
_entity_poly.type
_entity_poly.pdbx_seq_one_letter_code
_entity_poly.pdbx_strand_id
1 'polypeptide(L)'
;MMGSAKGKERLSRLYKYLKRYSNCINYNHFISNGLPIGSGEIESAHRYIPQKRLKIPGATWHPDNINPLLGLLILQANNWWSDFWQKETLGAQIPA
;
A
#
# COMPACT_ATOMS: atom_id res chain seq x y z
N MET A 1 6.10 43.06 -4.75
CA MET A 1 5.52 42.16 -5.77
C MET A 1 6.42 40.92 -5.94
N MET A 2 6.14 39.79 -5.28
CA MET A 2 7.01 38.59 -5.36
C MET A 2 6.25 37.24 -5.30
N GLY A 3 4.91 37.25 -5.41
CA GLY A 3 4.08 36.04 -5.30
C GLY A 3 3.79 35.30 -6.62
N SER A 4 3.98 35.94 -7.77
CA SER A 4 3.51 35.43 -9.09
C SER A 4 4.48 34.44 -9.76
N ALA A 5 5.79 34.60 -9.58
CA ALA A 5 6.80 33.75 -10.23
C ALA A 5 6.79 32.30 -9.69
N LYS A 6 6.65 32.14 -8.37
CA LYS A 6 6.63 30.83 -7.70
C LYS A 6 5.41 29.98 -8.07
N GLY A 7 4.27 30.62 -8.34
CA GLY A 7 3.06 29.94 -8.81
C GLY A 7 3.21 29.35 -10.21
N LYS A 8 3.78 30.12 -11.15
CA LYS A 8 4.05 29.68 -12.53
C LYS A 8 5.05 28.51 -12.57
N GLU A 9 6.07 28.57 -11.73
CA GLU A 9 7.06 27.49 -11.62
C GLU A 9 6.44 26.18 -11.10
N ARG A 10 5.62 26.25 -10.04
CA ARG A 10 4.89 25.09 -9.50
C ARG A 10 3.95 24.48 -10.53
N LEU A 11 3.23 25.31 -11.28
CA LEU A 11 2.32 24.85 -12.34
C LEU A 11 3.10 24.16 -13.48
N SER A 12 4.22 24.74 -13.91
CA SER A 12 5.08 24.14 -14.94
C SER A 12 5.62 22.78 -14.50
N ARG A 13 6.04 22.65 -13.23
CA ARG A 13 6.51 21.39 -12.67
C ARG A 13 5.39 20.35 -12.60
N LEU A 14 4.20 20.73 -12.16
CA LEU A 14 3.03 19.84 -12.11
C LEU A 14 2.66 19.37 -13.52
N TYR A 15 2.59 20.28 -14.49
CA TYR A 15 2.27 19.93 -15.87
C TYR A 15 3.28 18.94 -16.46
N LYS A 16 4.59 19.17 -16.27
CA LYS A 16 5.63 18.24 -16.72
C LYS A 16 5.49 16.86 -16.06
N TYR A 17 5.17 16.83 -14.76
CA TYR A 17 4.94 15.59 -14.02
C TYR A 17 3.72 14.82 -14.57
N LEU A 18 2.56 15.48 -14.66
CA LEU A 18 1.33 14.86 -15.16
C LEU A 18 1.48 14.40 -16.62
N LYS A 19 2.17 15.18 -17.45
CA LYS A 19 2.46 14.78 -18.84
C LYS A 19 3.32 13.51 -18.88
N ARG A 20 4.37 13.44 -18.08
CA ARG A 20 5.25 12.27 -17.97
C ARG A 20 4.51 11.01 -17.51
N TYR A 21 3.58 11.16 -16.57
CA TYR A 21 2.84 10.05 -15.96
C TYR A 21 1.40 9.92 -16.48
N SER A 22 1.08 10.50 -17.64
CA SER A 22 -0.27 10.50 -18.21
C SER A 22 -0.87 9.09 -18.36
N ASN A 23 -0.04 8.13 -18.76
CA ASN A 23 -0.43 6.71 -18.87
C ASN A 23 -0.75 6.06 -17.51
N CYS A 24 -0.26 6.63 -16.40
CA CYS A 24 -0.45 6.14 -15.04
C CYS A 24 -1.62 6.84 -14.29
N ILE A 25 -2.37 7.71 -14.97
CA ILE A 25 -3.48 8.49 -14.37
C ILE A 25 -4.84 7.98 -14.88
N ASN A 26 -4.86 6.95 -15.72
CA ASN A 26 -6.12 6.36 -16.21
C ASN A 26 -6.80 5.49 -15.15
N TYR A 27 -7.31 6.13 -14.10
CA TYR A 27 -7.97 5.47 -12.98
C TYR A 27 -9.15 4.61 -13.42
N ASN A 28 -9.97 5.09 -14.36
CA ASN A 28 -11.11 4.32 -14.87
C ASN A 28 -10.67 2.99 -15.49
N HIS A 29 -9.59 3.00 -16.28
CA HIS A 29 -9.02 1.79 -16.83
C HIS A 29 -8.44 0.87 -15.74
N PHE A 30 -7.77 1.41 -14.73
CA PHE A 30 -7.23 0.57 -13.65
C PHE A 30 -8.33 -0.06 -12.80
N ILE A 31 -9.39 0.68 -12.47
CA ILE A 31 -10.56 0.16 -11.76
C ILE A 31 -11.23 -0.95 -12.58
N SER A 32 -11.45 -0.74 -13.88
CA SER A 32 -12.12 -1.74 -14.72
C SER A 32 -11.31 -3.02 -14.91
N ASN A 33 -9.97 -2.94 -14.83
CA ASN A 33 -9.08 -4.09 -14.86
C ASN A 33 -8.81 -4.70 -13.47
N GLY A 34 -9.44 -4.19 -12.41
CA GLY A 34 -9.22 -4.65 -11.03
C GLY A 34 -7.80 -4.41 -10.53
N LEU A 35 -7.06 -3.48 -11.14
CA LEU A 35 -5.69 -3.17 -10.76
C LEU A 35 -5.67 -2.37 -9.46
N PRO A 36 -4.77 -2.68 -8.52
CA PRO A 36 -4.68 -1.97 -7.25
C PRO A 36 -4.27 -0.52 -7.50
N ILE A 37 -5.06 0.41 -6.98
CA ILE A 37 -4.75 1.84 -7.04
C ILE A 37 -4.10 2.23 -5.72
N GLY A 38 -2.92 2.84 -5.80
CA GLY A 38 -2.29 3.49 -4.65
C GLY A 38 -3.11 4.72 -4.26
N SER A 39 -4.11 4.54 -3.41
CA SER A 39 -4.80 5.66 -2.77
C SER A 39 -3.95 6.19 -1.61
N GLY A 40 -4.25 7.39 -1.13
CA GLY A 40 -3.60 7.94 0.07
C GLY A 40 -3.74 7.02 1.29
N GLU A 41 -4.80 6.21 1.37
CA GLU A 41 -5.00 5.21 2.41
C GLU A 41 -4.02 4.05 2.28
N ILE A 42 -3.80 3.53 1.05
CA ILE A 42 -2.81 2.49 0.77
C ILE A 42 -1.39 3.00 1.03
N GLU A 43 -1.06 4.22 0.61
CA GLU A 43 0.24 4.84 0.87
C GLU A 43 0.49 5.06 2.37
N SER A 44 -0.56 5.42 3.11
CA SER A 44 -0.51 5.56 4.57
C SER A 44 -0.32 4.20 5.24
N ALA A 45 -1.10 3.18 4.85
CA ALA A 45 -0.96 1.82 5.35
C ALA A 45 0.46 1.26 5.08
N HIS A 46 0.99 1.48 3.88
CA HIS A 46 2.36 1.10 3.52
C HIS A 46 3.43 1.80 4.38
N ARG A 47 3.19 3.04 4.81
CA ARG A 47 4.09 3.77 5.72
C ARG A 47 4.09 3.19 7.13
N TYR A 48 2.97 2.69 7.62
CA TYR A 48 2.87 2.27 9.02
C TYR A 48 2.99 0.76 9.25
N ILE A 49 2.51 -0.07 8.32
CA ILE A 49 2.42 -1.53 8.52
C ILE A 49 3.76 -2.23 8.24
N PRO A 50 4.33 -2.21 7.01
CA PRO A 50 5.66 -2.76 6.76
C PRO A 50 6.75 -2.09 7.60
N GLN A 51 6.69 -0.77 7.74
CA GLN A 51 7.80 0.00 8.24
C GLN A 51 8.08 -0.22 9.73
N LYS A 52 7.06 -0.61 10.52
CA LYS A 52 7.21 -0.93 11.94
C LYS A 52 8.06 -2.18 12.22
N ARG A 53 8.11 -3.14 11.28
CA ARG A 53 8.74 -4.45 11.52
C ARG A 53 9.71 -4.87 10.42
N LEU A 54 9.39 -4.61 9.16
CA LEU A 54 10.20 -5.01 8.01
C LEU A 54 11.33 -4.03 7.71
N LYS A 55 11.17 -2.73 8.04
CA LYS A 55 12.14 -1.66 7.74
C LYS A 55 12.85 -1.14 8.99
N ILE A 56 13.35 -2.06 9.82
CA ILE A 56 14.15 -1.74 11.01
C ILE A 56 15.65 -1.97 10.75
N PRO A 57 16.55 -1.22 11.39
CA PRO A 57 17.99 -1.42 11.24
C PRO A 57 18.40 -2.86 11.61
N GLY A 58 19.22 -3.48 10.76
CA GLY A 58 19.75 -4.83 11.01
C GLY A 58 18.78 -5.99 10.73
N ALA A 59 17.53 -5.72 10.32
CA ALA A 59 16.62 -6.78 9.91
C ALA A 59 17.00 -7.31 8.52
N THR A 60 17.09 -8.63 8.42
CA THR A 60 17.24 -9.36 7.15
C THR A 60 16.14 -10.40 7.07
N TRP A 61 15.57 -10.58 5.88
CA TRP A 61 14.46 -11.49 5.65
C TRP A 61 14.76 -12.33 4.42
N HIS A 62 14.40 -13.61 4.46
CA HIS A 62 14.34 -14.40 3.25
C HIS A 62 13.21 -13.84 2.36
N PRO A 63 13.41 -13.67 1.03
CA PRO A 63 12.39 -13.11 0.13
C PRO A 63 11.03 -13.80 0.27
N ASP A 64 11.03 -15.12 0.41
CA ASP A 64 9.80 -15.93 0.53
C ASP A 64 9.01 -15.65 1.81
N ASN A 65 9.68 -15.16 2.86
CA ASN A 65 9.05 -14.91 4.16
C ASN A 65 8.45 -13.50 4.26
N ILE A 66 8.75 -12.61 3.31
CA ILE A 66 8.27 -11.22 3.35
C ILE A 66 6.76 -11.17 3.19
N ASN A 67 6.20 -11.89 2.21
CA ASN A 67 4.77 -11.85 1.93
C ASN A 67 3.91 -12.45 3.07
N PRO A 68 4.24 -13.64 3.61
CA PRO A 68 3.52 -14.18 4.78
C PRO A 68 3.61 -13.25 6.00
N LEU A 69 4.79 -12.69 6.27
CA LEU A 69 4.99 -11.78 7.40
C LEU A 69 4.17 -10.50 7.23
N LEU A 70 4.11 -9.94 6.02
CA LEU A 70 3.27 -8.78 5.74
C LEU A 70 1.79 -9.09 5.96
N GLY A 71 1.32 -10.27 5.56
CA GLY A 71 -0.04 -10.73 5.83
C GLY A 71 -0.38 -10.75 7.32
N LEU A 72 0.51 -11.30 8.15
CA LEU A 72 0.35 -11.30 9.61
C LEU A 72 0.30 -9.88 10.19
N LEU A 73 1.14 -8.97 9.70
CA LEU A 73 1.14 -7.56 10.11
C LEU A 73 -0.18 -6.86 9.76
N ILE A 74 -0.77 -7.19 8.60
CA ILE A 74 -2.08 -6.66 8.18
C ILE A 74 -3.19 -7.18 9.10
N LEU A 75 -3.19 -8.49 9.40
CA LEU A 75 -4.16 -9.08 10.33
C LEU A 75 -4.11 -8.41 11.70
N GLN A 76 -2.90 -8.21 12.22
CA GLN A 76 -2.70 -7.53 13.50
C GLN A 76 -3.15 -6.06 13.45
N ALA A 77 -2.80 -5.32 12.38
CA ALA A 77 -3.15 -3.91 12.26
C ALA A 77 -4.66 -3.65 12.18
N ASN A 78 -5.43 -4.61 11.64
CA ASN A 78 -6.88 -4.51 11.52
C ASN A 78 -7.66 -5.24 12.63
N ASN A 79 -6.97 -5.82 13.63
CA ASN A 79 -7.56 -6.66 14.68
C ASN A 79 -8.33 -7.89 14.15
N TRP A 80 -8.00 -8.39 12.97
CA TRP A 80 -8.65 -9.55 12.33
C TRP A 80 -8.06 -10.90 12.75
N TRP A 81 -7.27 -10.93 13.81
CA TRP A 81 -6.60 -12.16 14.24
C TRP A 81 -7.61 -13.26 14.57
N SER A 82 -8.63 -12.94 15.36
CA SER A 82 -9.67 -13.89 15.74
C SER A 82 -10.51 -14.33 14.54
N ASP A 83 -10.90 -13.40 13.67
CA ASP A 83 -11.72 -13.68 12.49
C ASP A 83 -10.99 -14.58 11.48
N PHE A 84 -9.69 -14.34 11.29
CA PHE A 84 -8.83 -15.18 10.46
C PHE A 84 -8.81 -16.62 10.97
N TRP A 85 -8.54 -16.82 12.26
CA TRP A 85 -8.52 -18.16 12.84
C TRP A 85 -9.89 -18.81 12.84
N GLN A 86 -10.98 -18.08 13.11
CA GLN A 86 -12.33 -18.64 12.99
C GLN A 86 -12.62 -19.12 11.57
N LYS A 87 -12.24 -18.35 10.55
CA LYS A 87 -12.42 -18.76 9.14
C LYS A 87 -11.58 -19.97 8.78
N GLU A 88 -10.32 -20.02 9.20
CA GLU A 88 -9.43 -21.17 8.95
C GLU A 88 -9.88 -22.42 9.69
N THR A 89 -10.33 -22.32 10.95
CA THR A 89 -10.85 -23.45 11.72
C THR A 89 -12.25 -23.90 11.29
N LEU A 90 -13.06 -23.01 10.69
CA LEU A 90 -14.32 -23.39 10.04
C LEU A 90 -14.10 -24.13 8.71
N GLY A 91 -13.00 -23.84 8.00
CA GLY A 91 -12.58 -24.56 6.80
C GLY A 91 -11.87 -25.88 7.09
N ALA A 92 -11.16 -25.96 8.22
CA ALA A 92 -10.55 -27.17 8.73
C ALA A 92 -11.44 -27.77 9.82
N GLN A 93 -12.40 -28.62 9.44
CA GLN A 93 -12.93 -29.62 10.36
C GLN A 93 -11.75 -30.52 10.79
N ILE A 94 -11.11 -30.16 11.90
CA ILE A 94 -10.06 -30.95 12.52
C ILE A 94 -10.79 -32.11 13.22
N PRO A 95 -10.65 -33.37 12.77
CA PRO A 95 -11.18 -34.49 13.52
C PRO A 95 -10.44 -34.55 14.86
N ALA A 96 -11.22 -34.82 15.91
CA ALA A 96 -10.77 -34.93 17.29
C ALA A 96 -9.65 -35.95 17.49
#